data_AF-A0A2H9QUD7-F1
#
_entry.id   AF-A0A2H9QUD7-F1
#
_cell.length_a   1.000
_cell.length_b   1.000
_cell.length_c   1.000
_cell.angle_alpha   90.00
_cell.angle_beta   90.00
_cell.angle_gamma   90.00
#
_symmetry.space_group_name_H-M   'P 1'
#
loop_
_entity.id
_entity.type
_entity.pdbx_description
1 polymer ?
#
loop_
_entity_poly.entity_id
_entity_poly.type
_entity_poly.pdbx_seq_one_letter_code
_entity_poly.pdbx_strand_id
1 'polypeptide(L)' 'VSSIRHPMPYDPDLTKQVCERFASYDNLDKYNCTIEEREEYEPYIEMGGVVYAGVDYEKILRKAEE' A
#
# COMPACT_ATOMS: atom_id res chain seq x y z
N VAL A 1 -8.23 0.09 -11.95
CA VAL A 1 -8.68 1.04 -10.90
C VAL A 1 -7.66 0.98 -9.79
N SER A 2 -7.32 2.12 -9.18
CA SER A 2 -6.30 2.18 -8.13
C SER A 2 -6.94 2.69 -6.84
N SER A 3 -6.67 2.03 -5.71
CA SER A 3 -7.08 2.48 -4.39
C SER A 3 -5.90 3.17 -3.70
N ILE A 4 -6.17 4.29 -3.02
CA ILE A 4 -5.16 5.04 -2.26
C ILE A 4 -5.51 4.96 -0.79
N ARG A 5 -4.55 4.54 0.04
CA ARG A 5 -4.73 4.29 1.48
C ARG A 5 -3.63 4.99 2.30
N HIS A 6 -3.94 5.23 3.56
CA HIS A 6 -2.92 5.56 4.55
C HIS A 6 -2.30 4.25 5.05
N PRO A 7 -1.00 4.25 5.41
CA PRO A 7 -0.42 3.11 6.08
C PRO A 7 -0.87 3.07 7.54
N MET A 8 -0.86 1.89 8.14
CA MET A 8 -1.13 1.77 9.57
C MET A 8 0.04 2.35 10.39
N PRO A 9 -0.22 3.03 11.52
CA PRO A 9 0.81 3.72 12.30
C PRO A 9 1.66 2.77 13.17
N TYR A 10 1.67 1.48 12.85
CA TYR A 10 2.33 0.44 13.62
C TYR A 10 3.80 0.26 13.24
N ASP A 11 4.23 0.74 12.07
CA ASP A 11 5.65 0.76 11.74
C ASP A 11 6.37 1.85 12.56
N PRO A 12 7.43 1.50 13.30
CA PRO A 12 8.19 2.46 14.08
C PRO A 12 8.92 3.52 13.22
N ASP A 13 9.04 3.30 11.91
CA ASP A 13 9.68 4.20 10.97
C ASP A 13 8.81 4.49 9.74
N LEU A 14 7.91 5.48 9.88
CA LEU A 14 7.06 5.99 8.80
C LEU A 14 7.84 6.50 7.58
N THR A 15 9.14 6.77 7.70
CA THR A 15 9.97 7.19 6.55
C THR A 15 10.23 6.05 5.56
N LYS A 16 9.94 4.81 5.94
CA LYS A 16 9.96 3.66 5.02
C LYS A 16 8.67 3.55 4.21
N GLN A 17 7.58 4.10 4.72
CA GLN A 17 6.24 4.05 4.13
C GLN A 17 5.91 5.33 3.34
N VAL A 18 6.85 5.82 2.54
CA VAL A 18 6.66 7.06 1.75
C VAL A 18 5.65 6.83 0.63
N CYS A 19 5.84 5.75 -0.14
CA CYS A 19 4.99 5.40 -1.25
C CYS A 19 5.22 3.93 -1.65
N GLU A 20 4.27 3.09 -1.28
CA GLU A 20 4.26 1.65 -1.46
C GLU A 20 3.18 1.27 -2.47
N ARG A 21 3.44 0.20 -3.22
CA ARG A 21 2.54 -0.29 -4.26
C ARG A 21 2.30 -1.77 -4.04
N PHE A 22 1.04 -2.15 -3.98
CA PHE A 22 0.57 -3.50 -3.76
C PHE A 22 -0.23 -3.97 -4.97
N ALA A 23 0.33 -4.90 -5.73
CA ALA A 23 -0.33 -5.57 -6.84
C ALA A 23 -0.20 -7.10 -6.76
N SER A 24 0.54 -7.62 -5.78
CA SER A 24 0.67 -9.05 -5.49
C SER A 24 0.90 -9.26 -4.00
N TYR A 25 0.65 -10.49 -3.53
CA TYR A 25 0.91 -10.89 -2.15
C TYR A 25 2.37 -10.69 -1.73
N ASP A 26 3.32 -10.88 -2.65
CA ASP A 26 4.75 -10.62 -2.38
C ASP A 26 5.01 -9.18 -1.93
N ASN A 27 4.15 -8.22 -2.32
CA ASN A 27 4.29 -6.83 -1.90
C ASN A 27 3.90 -6.67 -0.43
N LEU A 28 2.89 -7.42 0.04
CA LEU A 28 2.45 -7.39 1.44
C LEU A 28 3.57 -7.85 2.37
N ASP A 29 4.26 -8.92 1.98
CA ASP A 29 5.41 -9.43 2.73
C ASP A 29 6.60 -8.47 2.65
N LYS A 30 6.86 -7.90 1.47
CA LYS A 30 7.97 -6.95 1.26
C LYS A 30 7.87 -5.69 2.12
N TYR A 31 6.66 -5.18 2.30
CA TYR A 31 6.40 -3.94 3.05
C TYR A 31 6.01 -4.22 4.52
N ASN A 32 6.16 -5.47 4.99
CA ASN A 32 5.81 -5.88 6.36
C ASN A 32 4.39 -5.46 6.77
N CYS A 33 3.41 -5.64 5.87
CA CYS A 33 2.04 -5.27 6.14
C CYS A 33 1.51 -5.95 7.41
N THR A 34 0.85 -5.16 8.23
CA THR A 34 0.09 -5.61 9.40
C THR A 34 -1.12 -6.43 8.99
N ILE A 35 -1.73 -7.13 9.95
CA ILE A 35 -2.89 -8.00 9.69
C ILE A 35 -4.04 -7.17 9.13
N GLU A 36 -4.27 -5.97 9.67
CA GLU A 36 -5.31 -5.04 9.24
C GLU A 36 -5.08 -4.52 7.81
N GLU A 37 -3.83 -4.19 7.45
CA GLU A 37 -3.48 -3.79 6.07
C GLU A 37 -3.70 -4.93 5.10
N ARG A 38 -3.36 -6.16 5.49
CA ARG A 38 -3.59 -7.34 4.66
C ARG A 38 -5.07 -7.60 4.44
N GLU A 39 -5.88 -7.56 5.50
CA GLU A 39 -7.34 -7.68 5.39
C GLU A 39 -7.95 -6.62 4.46
N GLU A 40 -7.39 -5.40 4.44
CA GLU A 40 -7.83 -4.34 3.55
C GLU A 40 -7.32 -4.52 2.11
N TYR A 41 -6.08 -4.97 1.89
CA TYR A 41 -5.40 -4.94 0.59
C TYR A 41 -5.58 -6.23 -0.21
N GLU A 42 -5.62 -7.39 0.43
CA GLU A 42 -5.76 -8.70 -0.22
C GLU A 42 -7.00 -8.76 -1.13
N PRO A 43 -8.20 -8.29 -0.72
CA PRO A 43 -9.37 -8.28 -1.60
C PRO A 43 -9.17 -7.47 -2.89
N TYR A 44 -8.44 -6.35 -2.82
CA TYR A 44 -8.13 -5.56 -4.02
C TYR A 44 -7.18 -6.29 -4.96
N ILE A 45 -6.17 -6.96 -4.40
CA ILE A 45 -5.19 -7.75 -5.18
C ILE A 45 -5.89 -8.92 -5.88
N GLU A 46 -6.78 -9.63 -5.18
CA GLU A 46 -7.57 -10.73 -5.76
C GLU A 46 -8.46 -10.26 -6.92
N MET A 47 -9.00 -9.05 -6.84
CA MET A 47 -9.77 -8.42 -7.91
C MET A 47 -8.91 -7.91 -9.08
N GLY A 48 -7.59 -8.09 -9.03
CA GLY A 48 -6.65 -7.56 -10.03
C GLY A 48 -6.46 -6.04 -9.95
N GLY A 49 -6.81 -5.43 -8.81
CA GLY A 49 -6.60 -4.02 -8.53
C GLY A 49 -5.17 -3.73 -8.05
N VAL A 50 -4.85 -2.44 -7.94
CA VAL A 50 -3.60 -1.97 -7.34
C VAL A 50 -3.93 -1.06 -6.18
N VAL A 51 -3.29 -1.30 -5.03
CA VAL A 51 -3.37 -0.42 -3.86
C VAL A 51 -2.07 0.35 -3.75
N TYR A 52 -2.17 1.64 -3.47
CA TYR A 52 -1.04 2.47 -3.10
C TYR A 52 -1.24 2.94 -1.66
N ALA A 53 -0.21 2.80 -0.82
CA ALA A 53 -0.24 3.31 0.54
C ALA A 53 1.03 4.09 0.87
N GLY A 54 0.91 5.01 1.80
CA GLY A 54 2.05 5.74 2.34
C GLY A 54 1.69 7.13 2.87
N VAL A 55 2.68 7.79 3.45
CA VAL A 55 2.51 9.09 4.10
C VAL A 55 2.61 10.27 3.11
N ASP A 56 3.23 10.07 1.95
CA ASP A 56 3.44 11.12 0.94
C ASP A 56 2.46 10.97 -0.23
N TYR A 57 1.30 11.60 -0.07
CA TYR A 57 0.20 11.56 -1.04
C TYR A 57 0.57 12.11 -2.42
N GLU A 58 1.44 13.11 -2.48
CA GLU A 58 1.89 13.67 -3.77
C GLU A 58 2.66 12.61 -4.57
N LYS A 59 3.59 11.91 -3.92
CA LYS A 59 4.34 10.82 -4.56
C LYS A 59 3.43 9.64 -4.92
N ILE A 60 2.47 9.30 -4.06
CA ILE A 60 1.50 8.24 -4.33
C ILE A 60 0.66 8.56 -5.56
N LEU A 61 0.10 9.77 -5.65
CA LEU A 61 -0.71 10.18 -6.79
C LEU A 61 0.09 10.13 -8.09
N ARG A 62 1.33 10.64 -8.09
CA ARG A 62 2.21 10.55 -9.26
C ARG A 62 2.45 9.11 -9.70
N LYS A 63 2.73 8.19 -8.77
CA LYS A 63 2.89 6.76 -9.11
C LYS A 63 1.59 6.09 -9.56
N ALA A 64 0.45 6.54 -9.08
CA ALA A 64 -0.84 5.96 -9.45
C ALA A 64 -1.31 6.40 -10.84
N GLU A 65 -0.81 7.54 -11.35
CA GLU A 65 -1.10 8.08 -12.68
C GLU A 65 -0.19 7.53 -13.80
N GLU A 66 0.94 6.88 -13.46
CA GLU A 66 1.83 6.16 -14.41
C GLU A 66 1.16 4.90 -15.00
#